data_AF-A0A7I7M8Y9-F1
#
_entry.id   AF-A0A7I7M8Y9-F1
#
_cell.length_a   1.000
_cell.length_b   1.000
_cell.length_c   1.000
_cell.angle_alpha   90.00
_cell.angle_beta   90.00
_cell.angle_gamma   90.00
#
_symmetry.space_group_name_H-M   'P 1'
#
loop_
_entity.id
_entity.type
_entity.pdbx_description
1 polymer ?
#
loop_
_entity_poly.entity_id
_entity_poly.type
_entity_poly.pdbx_seq_one_letter_code
_entity_poly.pdbx_strand_id
1 'polypeptide(L)'
;MGDTGSVADVVATPELLERMLHQKPPCWPWAAFASVLFQQWAVLEGRKVNQVLGAPIGPPTGRLKTRVEAAAFVAHHVRAVDEIVREADAFLRSATFLAVFGAPEDETTADAAGIVRAGRRLGGYYQGLLELAENCRRQALRDDDAPLLADCIRFVNQPLQDFCGLVNDVLERLEHLQKRVLSGRRPRPHTPVPLPVTTDDELIWSILDRLQTLD
;
A
#
# COMPACT_ATOMS: atom_id res chain seq x y z
N MET A 1 -43.51 -0.85 -2.02
CA MET A 1 -42.43 -1.40 -1.18
C MET A 1 -41.20 -1.40 -2.08
N GLY A 2 -40.41 -0.31 -2.02
CA GLY A 2 -39.28 -0.12 -2.93
C GLY A 2 -38.17 -1.10 -2.60
N ASP A 3 -37.68 -1.79 -3.61
CA ASP A 3 -36.53 -2.69 -3.53
C ASP A 3 -35.39 -1.96 -2.79
N THR A 4 -35.11 -2.34 -1.55
CA THR A 4 -33.93 -1.87 -0.83
C THR A 4 -32.73 -2.52 -1.50
N GLY A 5 -32.32 -1.95 -2.63
CA GLY A 5 -31.21 -2.43 -3.43
C GLY A 5 -30.00 -2.64 -2.54
N SER A 6 -29.44 -3.85 -2.59
CA SER A 6 -28.21 -4.19 -1.87
C SER A 6 -27.13 -3.15 -2.18
N VAL A 7 -26.53 -2.58 -1.13
CA VAL A 7 -25.32 -1.76 -1.28
C VAL A 7 -24.18 -2.62 -1.81
N ALA A 8 -23.23 -2.00 -2.51
CA ALA A 8 -22.02 -2.66 -2.99
C ALA A 8 -21.15 -3.09 -1.79
N ASP A 9 -20.54 -4.28 -1.88
CA ASP A 9 -19.65 -4.82 -0.85
C ASP A 9 -18.35 -5.33 -1.48
N VAL A 10 -17.29 -5.55 -0.68
CA VAL A 10 -15.99 -6.02 -1.16
C VAL A 10 -16.11 -7.43 -1.74
N VAL A 11 -15.58 -7.62 -2.95
CA VAL A 11 -15.62 -8.91 -3.64
C VAL A 11 -14.23 -9.51 -3.85
N ALA A 12 -14.14 -10.81 -3.61
CA ALA A 12 -12.87 -11.53 -3.58
C ALA A 12 -12.31 -11.90 -4.95
N THR A 13 -13.10 -11.85 -6.02
CA THR A 13 -12.67 -12.32 -7.35
C THR A 13 -12.86 -11.28 -8.46
N PRO A 14 -12.05 -11.34 -9.53
CA PRO A 14 -12.20 -10.45 -10.69
C PRO A 14 -13.58 -10.54 -11.34
N GLU A 15 -14.18 -11.72 -11.42
CA GLU A 15 -15.49 -11.94 -12.06
C GLU A 15 -16.61 -11.27 -11.27
N LEU A 16 -16.54 -11.33 -9.93
CA LEU A 16 -17.48 -10.62 -9.07
C LEU A 16 -17.29 -9.10 -9.16
N LEU A 17 -16.06 -8.64 -9.32
CA LEU A 17 -15.76 -7.23 -9.53
C LEU A 17 -16.35 -6.75 -10.86
N GLU A 18 -16.16 -7.49 -11.95
CA GLU A 18 -16.75 -7.17 -13.26
C GLU A 18 -18.28 -7.07 -13.18
N ARG A 19 -18.92 -8.00 -12.46
CA ARG A 19 -20.36 -7.93 -12.20
C ARG A 19 -20.77 -6.66 -11.44
N MET A 20 -20.02 -6.28 -10.40
CA MET A 20 -20.27 -5.04 -9.66
C MET A 20 -20.11 -3.81 -10.55
N LEU A 21 -19.06 -3.76 -11.38
CA LEU A 21 -18.81 -2.66 -12.30
C LEU A 21 -19.89 -2.52 -13.39
N HIS A 22 -20.57 -3.63 -13.72
CA HIS A 22 -21.71 -3.63 -14.62
C HIS A 22 -23.00 -3.17 -13.94
N GLN A 23 -23.28 -3.70 -12.74
CA GLN A 23 -24.53 -3.42 -12.00
C GLN A 23 -24.54 -2.04 -11.32
N LYS A 24 -23.35 -1.55 -10.93
CA LYS A 24 -23.15 -0.27 -10.22
C LYS A 24 -24.12 -0.04 -9.05
N PRO A 25 -24.22 -0.97 -8.08
CA PRO A 25 -25.03 -0.75 -6.89
C PRO A 25 -24.55 0.48 -6.10
N PRO A 26 -25.35 1.03 -5.17
CA PRO A 26 -24.92 2.15 -4.34
C PRO A 26 -23.59 1.85 -3.62
N CYS A 27 -22.69 2.83 -3.52
CA CYS A 27 -21.33 2.69 -2.99
C CYS A 27 -20.35 1.90 -3.87
N TRP A 28 -20.73 1.52 -5.10
CA TRP A 28 -19.85 0.73 -5.98
C TRP A 28 -18.46 1.33 -6.23
N PRO A 29 -18.23 2.66 -6.30
CA PRO A 29 -16.89 3.16 -6.60
C PRO A 29 -15.87 2.77 -5.52
N TRP A 30 -16.28 2.89 -4.25
CA TRP A 30 -15.46 2.53 -3.10
C TRP A 30 -15.36 1.01 -2.92
N ALA A 31 -16.47 0.29 -3.11
CA ALA A 31 -16.44 -1.17 -3.03
C ALA A 31 -15.54 -1.77 -4.12
N ALA A 32 -15.56 -1.24 -5.34
CA ALA A 32 -14.68 -1.65 -6.42
C ALA A 32 -13.21 -1.36 -6.11
N PHE A 33 -12.90 -0.16 -5.61
CA PHE A 33 -11.54 0.18 -5.19
C PHE A 33 -11.03 -0.76 -4.10
N ALA A 34 -11.81 -0.94 -3.03
CA ALA A 34 -11.50 -1.85 -1.93
C ALA A 34 -11.33 -3.30 -2.40
N SER A 35 -12.18 -3.76 -3.33
CA SER A 35 -12.08 -5.09 -3.93
C SER A 35 -10.78 -5.28 -4.69
N VAL A 36 -10.35 -4.29 -5.47
CA VAL A 36 -9.07 -4.36 -6.19
C VAL A 36 -7.91 -4.41 -5.19
N LEU A 37 -7.91 -3.58 -4.15
CA LEU A 37 -6.87 -3.62 -3.11
C LEU A 37 -6.84 -4.98 -2.41
N PHE A 38 -7.99 -5.49 -1.99
CA PHE A 38 -8.11 -6.79 -1.35
C PHE A 38 -7.56 -7.92 -2.24
N GLN A 39 -7.92 -7.91 -3.52
CA GLN A 39 -7.43 -8.90 -4.49
C GLN A 39 -5.92 -8.82 -4.69
N GLN A 40 -5.36 -7.61 -4.80
CA GLN A 40 -3.90 -7.43 -4.89
C GLN A 40 -3.18 -7.89 -3.61
N TRP A 41 -3.74 -7.60 -2.43
CA TRP A 41 -3.19 -8.04 -1.16
C TRP A 41 -3.21 -9.57 -1.02
N ALA A 42 -4.31 -10.20 -1.42
CA ALA A 42 -4.45 -11.66 -1.38
C ALA A 42 -3.37 -12.37 -2.21
N VAL A 43 -3.01 -11.82 -3.37
CA VAL A 43 -1.91 -12.35 -4.21
C VAL A 43 -0.56 -12.27 -3.49
N LEU A 44 -0.35 -11.25 -2.65
CA LEU A 44 0.89 -11.01 -1.93
C LEU A 44 0.93 -11.65 -0.53
N GLU A 45 -0.15 -12.24 -0.06
CA GLU A 45 -0.31 -12.68 1.34
C GLU A 45 0.78 -13.65 1.79
N GLY A 46 1.13 -14.64 0.98
CA GLY A 46 2.21 -15.58 1.30
C GLY A 46 3.56 -14.88 1.48
N ARG A 47 3.86 -13.88 0.65
CA ARG A 47 5.10 -13.09 0.74
C ARG A 47 5.09 -12.20 1.98
N LYS A 48 3.94 -11.59 2.31
CA LYS A 48 3.77 -10.78 3.53
C LYS A 48 4.01 -11.61 4.79
N VAL A 49 3.40 -12.80 4.87
CA VAL A 49 3.58 -13.72 5.99
C VAL A 49 5.05 -14.11 6.13
N ASN A 50 5.72 -14.47 5.03
CA ASN A 50 7.15 -14.77 5.04
C ASN A 50 8.00 -13.57 5.47
N GLN A 51 7.60 -12.36 5.10
CA GLN A 51 8.27 -11.14 5.49
C GLN A 51 8.19 -10.92 7.01
N VAL A 52 7.01 -11.05 7.60
CA VAL A 52 6.76 -10.89 9.04
C VAL A 52 7.42 -11.98 9.86
N LEU A 53 7.34 -13.24 9.41
CA LEU A 53 7.87 -14.38 10.16
C LEU A 53 9.40 -14.52 10.10
N GLY A 54 10.09 -13.70 9.31
CA GLY A 54 11.52 -13.88 9.12
C GLY A 54 11.86 -15.19 8.39
N ALA A 55 10.91 -15.81 7.67
CA ALA A 55 11.12 -17.07 6.97
C ALA A 55 12.16 -16.91 5.83
N PRO A 56 12.99 -17.92 5.52
CA PRO A 56 14.00 -17.80 4.47
C PRO A 56 13.40 -17.37 3.13
N ILE A 57 13.90 -16.27 2.55
CA ILE A 57 13.44 -15.74 1.26
C ILE A 57 14.40 -16.23 0.17
N GLY A 58 14.11 -17.38 -0.43
CA GLY A 58 14.87 -17.92 -1.56
C GLY A 58 16.37 -18.11 -1.28
N PRO A 59 17.18 -18.38 -2.33
CA PRO A 59 18.63 -18.43 -2.17
C PRO A 59 19.20 -17.04 -1.89
N PRO A 60 20.25 -16.91 -1.06
CA PRO A 60 20.97 -15.65 -0.88
C PRO A 60 21.41 -15.09 -2.24
N THR A 61 21.15 -13.81 -2.49
CA THR A 61 21.52 -13.14 -3.75
C THR A 61 22.98 -12.75 -3.80
N GLY A 62 23.64 -12.69 -2.65
CA GLY A 62 25.05 -12.37 -2.55
C GLY A 62 25.48 -11.99 -1.15
N ARG A 63 26.77 -11.70 -1.03
CA ARG A 63 27.37 -11.12 0.17
C ARG A 63 27.99 -9.79 -0.21
N LEU A 64 27.60 -8.73 0.48
CA LEU A 64 28.24 -7.41 0.38
C LEU A 64 29.61 -7.54 1.07
N LYS A 65 30.69 -7.33 0.31
CA LYS A 65 32.07 -7.66 0.71
C LYS A 65 32.79 -6.48 1.34
N THR A 66 32.38 -5.26 1.00
CA THR A 66 33.00 -4.03 1.47
C THR A 66 31.99 -3.11 2.17
N ARG A 67 32.51 -2.23 3.03
CA ARG A 67 31.72 -1.19 3.69
C ARG A 67 31.09 -0.23 2.69
N VAL A 68 31.79 0.09 1.61
CA VAL A 68 31.28 0.94 0.52
C VAL A 68 30.10 0.28 -0.19
N GLU A 69 30.18 -1.02 -0.47
CA GLU A 69 29.06 -1.80 -1.04
C GLU A 69 27.86 -1.83 -0.09
N ALA A 70 28.09 -2.00 1.22
CA ALA A 70 27.06 -1.96 2.24
C ALA A 70 26.36 -0.59 2.31
N ALA A 71 27.15 0.48 2.37
CA ALA A 71 26.65 1.85 2.41
C ALA A 71 25.84 2.21 1.14
N ALA A 72 26.37 1.87 -0.04
CA ALA A 72 25.68 2.10 -1.31
C ALA A 72 24.36 1.32 -1.40
N PHE A 73 24.36 0.06 -0.94
CA PHE A 73 23.16 -0.76 -0.91
C PHE A 73 22.08 -0.15 -0.01
N VAL A 74 22.43 0.24 1.22
CA VAL A 74 21.50 0.82 2.19
C VAL A 74 20.99 2.18 1.73
N ALA A 75 21.89 3.05 1.25
CA ALA A 75 21.51 4.36 0.72
C ALA A 75 20.55 4.24 -0.48
N HIS A 76 20.75 3.25 -1.35
CA HIS A 76 19.83 2.97 -2.45
C HIS A 76 18.44 2.54 -1.94
N HIS A 77 18.37 1.63 -0.97
CA HIS A 77 17.08 1.15 -0.44
C HIS A 77 16.33 2.24 0.32
N VAL A 78 17.02 3.06 1.12
CA VAL A 78 16.41 4.18 1.83
C VAL A 78 15.79 5.18 0.84
N ARG A 79 16.52 5.55 -0.22
CA ARG A 79 16.00 6.45 -1.27
C ARG A 79 14.82 5.82 -2.02
N ALA A 80 14.91 4.54 -2.38
CA ALA A 80 13.84 3.85 -3.09
C ALA A 80 12.54 3.78 -2.26
N VAL A 81 12.66 3.57 -0.95
CA VAL A 81 11.51 3.62 -0.03
C VAL A 81 10.90 5.02 0.00
N ASP A 82 11.71 6.06 0.19
CA ASP A 82 11.24 7.46 0.22
C ASP A 82 10.53 7.84 -1.09
N GLU A 83 11.10 7.46 -2.23
CA GLU A 83 10.49 7.69 -3.55
C GLU A 83 9.12 7.02 -3.66
N ILE A 84 8.99 5.75 -3.28
CA ILE A 84 7.71 5.03 -3.33
C ILE A 84 6.66 5.67 -2.41
N VAL A 85 7.03 5.98 -1.17
CA VAL A 85 6.11 6.58 -0.18
C VAL A 85 5.64 7.95 -0.65
N ARG A 86 6.57 8.80 -1.12
CA ARG A 86 6.26 10.14 -1.63
C ARG A 86 5.36 10.06 -2.87
N GLU A 87 5.62 9.15 -3.79
CA GLU A 87 4.76 8.96 -4.96
C GLU A 87 3.37 8.45 -4.60
N ALA A 88 3.26 7.53 -3.64
CA ALA A 88 1.99 7.01 -3.17
C ALA A 88 1.15 8.09 -2.48
N ASP A 89 1.74 8.88 -1.56
CA ASP A 89 1.04 9.99 -0.90
C ASP A 89 0.61 11.06 -1.91
N ALA A 90 1.51 11.47 -2.80
CA ALA A 90 1.19 12.44 -3.86
C ALA A 90 0.06 11.93 -4.78
N PHE A 91 0.05 10.64 -5.11
CA PHE A 91 -1.00 10.02 -5.89
C PHE A 91 -2.35 10.05 -5.15
N LEU A 92 -2.41 9.64 -3.89
CA LEU A 92 -3.65 9.63 -3.08
C LEU A 92 -4.23 11.03 -2.85
N ARG A 93 -3.37 12.06 -2.81
CA ARG A 93 -3.78 13.47 -2.71
C ARG A 93 -4.13 14.11 -4.05
N SER A 94 -3.83 13.45 -5.16
CA SER A 94 -4.02 14.05 -6.49
C SER A 94 -5.50 14.21 -6.83
N ALA A 95 -5.85 15.33 -7.47
CA ALA A 95 -7.21 15.55 -7.98
C ALA A 95 -7.63 14.43 -8.96
N THR A 96 -6.67 13.88 -9.71
CA THR A 96 -6.89 12.75 -10.63
C THR A 96 -7.38 11.51 -9.90
N PHE A 97 -6.80 11.18 -8.74
CA PHE A 97 -7.27 10.06 -7.93
C PHE A 97 -8.69 10.30 -7.41
N LEU A 98 -8.98 11.49 -6.88
CA LEU A 98 -10.33 11.79 -6.36
C LEU A 98 -11.38 11.76 -7.49
N ALA A 99 -11.03 12.25 -8.68
CA ALA A 99 -11.94 12.36 -9.82
C ALA A 99 -12.45 11.02 -10.34
N VAL A 100 -11.69 9.92 -10.18
CA VAL A 100 -12.15 8.60 -10.66
C VAL A 100 -13.36 8.08 -9.87
N PHE A 101 -13.58 8.57 -8.64
CA PHE A 101 -14.73 8.21 -7.80
C PHE A 101 -16.01 8.98 -8.15
N GLY A 102 -15.95 9.86 -9.16
CA GLY A 102 -17.09 10.65 -9.61
C GLY A 102 -17.33 11.90 -8.76
N ALA A 103 -18.39 12.62 -9.12
CA ALA A 103 -18.80 13.81 -8.40
C ALA A 103 -19.29 13.46 -6.98
N PRO A 104 -19.06 14.34 -5.97
CA PRO A 104 -19.48 14.19 -4.58
C PRO A 104 -20.92 13.68 -4.33
N GLU A 105 -21.84 14.02 -5.22
CA GLU A 105 -23.28 13.75 -5.10
C GLU A 105 -23.80 12.80 -6.19
N ASP A 106 -22.91 12.31 -7.08
CA ASP A 106 -23.29 11.51 -8.24
C ASP A 106 -22.23 10.45 -8.59
N GLU A 107 -22.37 9.28 -7.97
CA GLU A 107 -21.54 8.10 -8.22
C GLU A 107 -21.70 7.53 -9.65
N THR A 108 -22.71 7.95 -10.43
CA THR A 108 -22.89 7.48 -11.81
C THR A 108 -21.81 8.01 -12.75
N THR A 109 -21.18 9.14 -12.37
CA THR A 109 -20.09 9.78 -13.10
C THR A 109 -18.72 9.14 -12.84
N ALA A 110 -18.62 8.16 -11.93
CA ALA A 110 -17.36 7.54 -11.57
C ALA A 110 -16.77 6.69 -12.72
N ASP A 111 -15.44 6.81 -12.92
CA ASP A 111 -14.67 6.06 -13.92
C ASP A 111 -14.30 4.69 -13.37
N ALA A 112 -15.07 3.67 -13.75
CA ALA A 112 -14.81 2.28 -13.37
C ALA A 112 -13.38 1.81 -13.73
N ALA A 113 -12.91 2.15 -14.93
CA ALA A 113 -11.57 1.75 -15.36
C ALA A 113 -10.49 2.51 -14.60
N GLY A 114 -10.73 3.79 -14.30
CA GLY A 114 -9.89 4.64 -13.45
C GLY A 114 -9.74 4.10 -12.04
N ILE A 115 -10.83 3.68 -11.41
CA ILE A 115 -10.84 3.06 -10.08
C ILE A 115 -10.00 1.79 -10.06
N VAL A 116 -10.18 0.91 -11.06
CA VAL A 116 -9.38 -0.33 -11.15
C VAL A 116 -7.90 -0.02 -11.35
N ARG A 117 -7.56 0.95 -12.22
CA ARG A 117 -6.17 1.40 -12.40
C ARG A 117 -5.60 1.99 -11.12
N ALA A 118 -6.37 2.77 -10.37
CA ALA A 118 -5.95 3.37 -9.12
C ALA A 118 -5.64 2.31 -8.04
N GLY A 119 -6.52 1.31 -7.89
CA GLY A 119 -6.29 0.19 -6.96
C GLY A 119 -5.06 -0.62 -7.33
N ARG A 120 -4.87 -0.94 -8.62
CA ARG A 120 -3.66 -1.65 -9.10
C ARG A 120 -2.39 -0.84 -8.87
N ARG A 121 -2.43 0.48 -9.09
CA ARG A 121 -1.29 1.36 -8.85
C ARG A 121 -0.88 1.34 -7.37
N LEU A 122 -1.84 1.42 -6.45
CA LEU A 122 -1.58 1.35 -5.02
C LEU A 122 -1.02 -0.02 -4.60
N GLY A 123 -1.55 -1.12 -5.17
CA GLY A 123 -0.97 -2.45 -5.02
C GLY A 123 0.48 -2.56 -5.53
N GLY A 124 0.79 -1.86 -6.63
CA GLY A 124 2.15 -1.78 -7.17
C GLY A 124 3.14 -1.10 -6.21
N TYR A 125 2.73 -0.02 -5.53
CA TYR A 125 3.56 0.62 -4.51
C TYR A 125 3.87 -0.34 -3.34
N TYR A 126 2.84 -1.03 -2.85
CA TYR A 126 3.02 -2.04 -1.80
C TYR A 126 3.94 -3.19 -2.24
N GLN A 127 3.76 -3.69 -3.46
CA GLN A 127 4.61 -4.72 -4.03
C GLN A 127 6.07 -4.26 -4.12
N GLY A 128 6.32 -3.02 -4.57
CA GLY A 128 7.67 -2.46 -4.65
C GLY A 128 8.35 -2.37 -3.27
N LEU A 129 7.63 -1.91 -2.25
CA LEU A 129 8.13 -1.91 -0.87
C LEU A 129 8.47 -3.32 -0.38
N LEU A 130 7.60 -4.30 -0.70
CA LEU A 130 7.83 -5.69 -0.32
C LEU A 130 9.05 -6.28 -1.02
N GLU A 131 9.27 -5.95 -2.28
CA GLU A 131 10.46 -6.36 -3.04
C GLU A 131 11.75 -5.77 -2.44
N LEU A 132 11.74 -4.50 -2.03
CA LEU A 132 12.86 -3.88 -1.32
C LEU A 132 13.15 -4.60 0.00
N ALA A 133 12.11 -4.91 0.78
CA ALA A 133 12.24 -5.58 2.07
C ALA A 133 12.80 -7.01 1.92
N GLU A 134 12.34 -7.72 0.90
CA GLU A 134 12.82 -9.04 0.53
C GLU A 134 14.26 -9.02 -0.01
N ASN A 135 14.65 -7.96 -0.72
CA ASN A 135 16.02 -7.79 -1.22
C ASN A 135 17.00 -7.57 -0.05
N CYS A 136 16.66 -6.69 0.90
CA CYS A 136 17.45 -6.50 2.12
C CYS A 136 17.71 -7.82 2.85
N ARG A 137 16.70 -8.68 2.96
CA ARG A 137 16.80 -9.97 3.65
C ARG A 137 17.54 -11.07 2.89
N ARG A 138 17.75 -10.89 1.57
CA ARG A 138 18.53 -11.82 0.73
C ARG A 138 20.02 -11.52 0.72
N GLN A 139 20.44 -10.37 1.24
CA GLN A 139 21.85 -10.01 1.38
C GLN A 139 22.44 -10.53 2.68
N ALA A 140 23.70 -10.97 2.60
CA ALA A 140 24.55 -11.18 3.76
C ALA A 140 25.60 -10.06 3.87
N LEU A 141 25.96 -9.68 5.09
CA LEU A 141 27.02 -8.71 5.38
C LEU A 141 28.18 -9.34 6.14
N ARG A 142 29.22 -8.55 6.38
CA ARG A 142 30.23 -8.82 7.40
C ARG A 142 29.61 -8.52 8.77
N ASP A 143 30.05 -9.24 9.81
CA ASP A 143 29.43 -9.16 11.15
C ASP A 143 29.46 -7.72 11.71
N ASP A 144 30.51 -6.96 11.41
CA ASP A 144 30.68 -5.56 11.83
C ASP A 144 29.61 -4.61 11.23
N ASP A 145 29.05 -4.95 10.07
CA ASP A 145 28.07 -4.12 9.33
C ASP A 145 26.63 -4.67 9.45
N ALA A 146 26.44 -5.78 10.17
CA ALA A 146 25.13 -6.41 10.37
C ALA A 146 24.09 -5.47 11.02
N PRO A 147 24.43 -4.60 11.98
CA PRO A 147 23.47 -3.65 12.54
C PRO A 147 22.91 -2.66 11.51
N LEU A 148 23.72 -2.21 10.54
CA LEU A 148 23.27 -1.28 9.50
C LEU A 148 22.17 -1.89 8.63
N LEU A 149 22.30 -3.17 8.25
CA LEU A 149 21.27 -3.86 7.49
C LEU A 149 20.05 -4.19 8.33
N ALA A 150 20.23 -4.49 9.62
CA ALA A 150 19.10 -4.65 10.53
C ALA A 150 18.26 -3.36 10.61
N ASP A 151 18.91 -2.20 10.73
CA ASP A 151 18.25 -0.90 10.72
C ASP A 151 17.58 -0.62 9.36
N CYS A 152 18.25 -0.94 8.24
CA CYS A 152 17.67 -0.83 6.91
C CYS A 152 16.42 -1.73 6.74
N ILE A 153 16.45 -2.97 7.23
CA ILE A 153 15.30 -3.88 7.19
C ILE A 153 14.14 -3.32 8.02
N ARG A 154 14.42 -2.78 9.22
CA ARG A 154 13.41 -2.13 10.06
C ARG A 154 12.78 -0.95 9.33
N PHE A 155 13.59 -0.10 8.71
CA PHE A 155 13.15 1.08 7.98
C PHE A 155 12.25 0.70 6.80
N VAL A 156 12.66 -0.26 5.96
CA VAL A 156 11.87 -0.69 4.80
C VAL A 156 10.56 -1.38 5.22
N ASN A 157 10.53 -2.03 6.39
CA ASN A 157 9.32 -2.68 6.90
C ASN A 157 8.26 -1.70 7.45
N GLN A 158 8.64 -0.48 7.84
CA GLN A 158 7.72 0.48 8.44
C GLN A 158 6.62 0.92 7.46
N PRO A 159 6.94 1.35 6.21
CA PRO A 159 5.93 1.63 5.19
C PRO A 159 5.00 0.44 4.86
N LEU A 160 5.47 -0.80 4.98
CA LEU A 160 4.61 -1.97 4.78
C LEU A 160 3.48 -2.03 5.82
N GLN A 161 3.78 -1.67 7.07
CA GLN A 161 2.77 -1.60 8.14
C GLN A 161 1.80 -0.44 7.91
N ASP A 162 2.33 0.73 7.55
CA ASP A 162 1.55 1.92 7.22
C ASP A 162 0.53 1.67 6.09
N PHE A 163 0.96 0.99 5.01
CA PHE A 163 0.05 0.59 3.94
C PHE A 163 -1.02 -0.42 4.38
N CYS A 164 -0.74 -1.27 5.38
CA CYS A 164 -1.77 -2.13 5.96
C CYS A 164 -2.81 -1.30 6.73
N GLY A 165 -2.38 -0.25 7.43
CA GLY A 165 -3.26 0.76 8.03
C GLY A 165 -4.16 1.43 7.00
N LEU A 166 -3.59 1.86 5.86
CA LEU A 166 -4.36 2.45 4.76
C LEU A 166 -5.48 1.54 4.24
N VAL A 167 -5.24 0.23 4.13
CA VAL A 167 -6.27 -0.72 3.69
C VAL A 167 -7.42 -0.78 4.70
N ASN A 168 -7.13 -0.77 6.01
CA ASN A 168 -8.16 -0.70 7.04
C ASN A 168 -8.95 0.61 6.93
N ASP A 169 -8.29 1.75 6.73
CA ASP A 169 -8.96 3.05 6.56
C ASP A 169 -9.92 3.05 5.36
N VAL A 170 -9.54 2.40 4.25
CA VAL A 170 -10.40 2.24 3.07
C VAL A 170 -11.63 1.38 3.39
N LEU A 171 -11.46 0.28 4.13
CA LEU A 171 -12.56 -0.60 4.52
C LEU A 171 -13.51 0.09 5.50
N GLU A 172 -12.99 0.78 6.50
CA GLU A 172 -13.78 1.58 7.43
C GLU A 172 -14.54 2.67 6.69
N ARG A 173 -13.91 3.33 5.71
CA ARG A 173 -14.57 4.34 4.86
C ARG A 173 -15.75 3.75 4.08
N LEU A 174 -15.58 2.57 3.49
CA LEU A 174 -16.65 1.88 2.78
C LEU A 174 -17.81 1.56 3.72
N GLU A 175 -17.53 1.02 4.90
CA GLU A 175 -18.55 0.69 5.91
C GLU A 175 -19.35 1.94 6.33
N HIS A 176 -18.66 3.07 6.55
CA HIS A 176 -19.32 4.34 6.86
C HIS A 176 -20.23 4.82 5.72
N LEU A 177 -19.83 4.65 4.46
CA LEU A 177 -20.65 5.01 3.29
C LEU A 177 -21.88 4.12 3.20
N GLN A 178 -21.71 2.80 3.32
CA GLN A 178 -22.81 1.83 3.33
C GLN A 178 -23.83 2.14 4.43
N LYS A 179 -23.39 2.36 5.68
CA LYS A 179 -24.28 2.73 6.81
C LYS A 179 -25.11 3.97 6.51
N ARG A 180 -24.53 4.97 5.83
CA ARG A 180 -25.25 6.20 5.46
C ARG A 180 -26.31 5.95 4.39
N VAL A 181 -25.97 5.21 3.34
CA VAL A 181 -26.93 4.85 2.28
C VAL A 181 -28.09 4.03 2.86
N LEU A 182 -27.80 3.05 3.71
CA LEU A 182 -28.82 2.25 4.39
C LEU A 182 -29.72 3.09 5.31
N SER A 183 -29.20 4.19 5.85
CA SER A 183 -29.96 5.17 6.64
C SER A 183 -30.74 6.18 5.78
N GLY A 184 -30.83 5.97 4.46
CA GLY A 184 -31.49 6.87 3.52
C GLY A 184 -30.74 8.18 3.24
N ARG A 185 -29.48 8.29 3.68
CA ARG A 185 -28.62 9.47 3.44
C ARG A 185 -27.77 9.24 2.21
N ARG A 186 -27.58 10.29 1.40
CA ARG A 186 -26.67 10.22 0.25
C ARG A 186 -25.21 10.02 0.69
N PRO A 187 -24.37 9.36 -0.14
CA PRO A 187 -22.92 9.37 0.01
C PRO A 187 -22.41 10.83 0.19
N ARG A 188 -21.37 11.04 0.99
CA ARG A 188 -20.81 12.40 1.22
C ARG A 188 -19.76 12.67 0.15
N PRO A 189 -19.43 13.95 -0.06
CA PRO A 189 -18.26 14.34 -0.83
C PRO A 189 -17.03 13.54 -0.47
N HIS A 190 -16.27 13.21 -1.52
CA HIS A 190 -15.03 12.47 -1.44
C HIS A 190 -14.04 13.20 -0.50
N THR A 191 -13.55 12.48 0.50
CA THR A 191 -12.48 12.96 1.39
C THR A 191 -11.26 12.11 1.06
N PRO A 192 -10.09 12.70 0.75
CA PRO A 192 -8.87 11.94 0.52
C PRO A 192 -8.60 11.01 1.69
N VAL A 193 -8.20 9.77 1.41
CA VAL A 193 -7.68 8.85 2.43
C VAL A 193 -6.18 9.07 2.46
N PRO A 194 -5.62 9.70 3.51
CA PRO A 194 -4.18 9.92 3.59
C PRO A 194 -3.47 8.57 3.75
N LEU A 195 -2.27 8.44 3.20
CA LEU A 195 -1.36 7.39 3.62
C LEU A 195 -0.85 7.78 5.02
N PRO A 196 -1.08 6.98 6.08
CA PRO A 196 -0.38 7.20 7.34
C PRO A 196 1.11 7.01 7.06
N VAL A 197 1.92 8.05 7.20
CA VAL A 197 3.38 7.94 7.06
C VAL A 197 3.96 8.03 8.45
N THR A 198 4.33 6.88 9.00
CA THR A 198 5.04 6.82 10.28
C THR A 198 6.53 6.97 9.99
N THR A 199 7.15 8.00 10.55
CA THR A 199 8.59 8.22 10.43
C THR A 199 9.24 7.94 11.79
N ASP A 200 10.14 6.96 11.86
CA ASP A 200 11.00 6.74 13.02
C ASP A 200 12.27 7.59 12.85
N ASP A 201 12.23 8.83 13.34
CA ASP A 201 13.33 9.78 13.21
C ASP A 201 14.62 9.24 13.84
N GLU A 202 14.54 8.53 14.96
CA GLU A 202 15.70 7.93 15.63
C GLU A 202 16.36 6.87 14.75
N LEU A 203 15.56 6.02 14.09
CA LEU A 203 16.05 5.03 13.15
C LEU A 203 16.72 5.67 11.93
N ILE A 204 16.12 6.73 11.38
CA ILE A 204 16.70 7.49 10.26
C ILE A 204 18.04 8.08 10.67
N TRP A 205 18.11 8.74 11.83
CA TRP A 205 19.36 9.28 12.34
C TRP A 205 20.41 8.20 12.55
N SER A 206 20.03 7.03 13.08
CA SER A 206 20.97 5.92 13.25
C SER A 206 21.54 5.41 11.92
N ILE A 207 20.69 5.29 10.88
CA ILE A 207 21.15 4.90 9.54
C ILE A 207 22.10 5.96 8.98
N LEU A 208 21.75 7.24 9.07
CA LEU A 208 22.56 8.33 8.54
C LEU A 208 23.93 8.45 9.23
N ASP A 209 23.97 8.35 10.55
CA ASP A 209 25.21 8.38 11.34
C ASP A 209 26.12 7.20 10.98
N ARG A 210 25.56 6.00 10.89
CA ARG A 210 26.31 4.81 10.47
C ARG A 210 26.79 4.92 9.01
N LEU A 211 26.04 5.54 8.12
CA LEU A 211 26.51 5.78 6.74
C LEU A 211 27.70 6.75 6.71
N GLN A 212 27.68 7.81 7.52
CA GLN A 212 28.79 8.79 7.59
C GLN A 212 30.08 8.21 8.17
N THR A 213 29.98 7.18 9.01
CA THR A 213 31.16 6.49 9.59
C THR A 213 31.78 5.43 8.66
N LEU A 214 31.19 5.21 7.47
CA LEU A 214 31.68 4.27 6.46
C LEU A 214 32.43 4.95 5.30
N ASP A 215 32.42 6.29 5.24
CA ASP A 215 33.29 7.12 4.38
C ASP A 215 34.70 7.26 4.99
#